data_AF-A0A942E2Z9-F1
#
_entry.id   AF-A0A942E2Z9-F1
#
_cell.length_a   1.000
_cell.length_b   1.000
_cell.length_c   1.000
_cell.angle_alpha   90.00
_cell.angle_beta   90.00
_cell.angle_gamma   90.00
#
_symmetry.space_group_name_H-M   'P 1'
#
loop_
_entity.id
_entity.type
_entity.pdbx_description
1 polymer ?
#
loop_
_entity_poly.entity_id
_entity_poly.type
_entity_poly.pdbx_seq_one_letter_code
_entity_poly.pdbx_strand_id
1 'polypeptide(L)'
;MCKLRFCGCVGAPVPGKFEYSAFSAELDLTPTRSLEQVVAMSPEDMARSSRIVSAAYNELLQVAASLENQQYRELMTECIAGPKVAFLELYPTDQDRRRIFDEMVRLGFFNKDDSPDYVFPAGNMTPQTYLTAPSSHNDFYNAHPGGLAVTVAYNIRMAEAYTNNYRQMFGIPINRDLPSAALCVHEYPKVWLYQWQNDGSWLEEPRTVYDDTWHAHCIYVTAELMYRRYDSRIVMAMAAAHQLSALNAGMDGRDVVCDWVGLDRVSHFIQAAAVLAQVDPVDYGLLERKGGRLVLAPQPAEQWVTHLADMNWPYTMGAAHLYTAPLLREHAESQLGVAGKGREYNQLKNYVWSQIGQIPLYEILVREGREAANKTIGRLVSRN
;
A
#
# COMPACT_ATOMS: atom_id res chain seq x y z
N MET A 1 26.99 -4.95 27.31
CA MET A 1 27.83 -4.39 26.22
C MET A 1 28.20 -5.51 25.26
N CYS A 2 27.43 -5.71 24.20
CA CYS A 2 27.76 -6.65 23.14
C CYS A 2 28.02 -5.84 21.87
N LYS A 3 29.27 -5.82 21.40
CA LYS A 3 29.68 -5.12 20.18
C LYS A 3 29.27 -5.98 18.97
N LEU A 4 28.22 -5.58 18.27
CA LEU A 4 27.94 -6.05 16.91
C LEU A 4 29.00 -5.47 15.97
N ARG A 5 29.96 -6.30 15.56
CA ARG A 5 30.84 -6.01 14.42
C ARG A 5 30.02 -6.19 13.15
N PHE A 6 29.66 -5.08 12.51
CA PHE A 6 29.30 -5.09 11.08
C PHE A 6 30.56 -5.46 10.29
N CYS A 7 30.63 -6.71 9.86
CA CYS A 7 31.60 -7.15 8.86
C CYS A 7 30.87 -7.13 7.52
N GLY A 8 31.21 -6.15 6.69
CA GLY A 8 30.77 -6.11 5.30
C GLY A 8 31.33 -7.33 4.57
N CYS A 9 30.43 -8.20 4.14
CA CYS A 9 30.66 -9.15 3.06
C CYS A 9 29.40 -9.11 2.20
N VAL A 10 29.60 -8.56 0.99
CA VAL A 10 28.69 -8.60 -0.15
C VAL A 10 28.16 -10.03 -0.28
N GLY A 11 26.84 -10.15 -0.47
CA GLY A 11 26.13 -11.43 -0.50
C GLY A 11 26.83 -12.49 -1.34
N ALA A 12 26.90 -13.71 -0.81
CA ALA A 12 27.42 -14.87 -1.51
C ALA A 12 26.75 -15.04 -2.89
N PRO A 13 27.47 -15.59 -3.89
CA PRO A 13 26.88 -15.84 -5.20
C PRO A 13 25.65 -16.76 -5.05
N VAL A 14 24.51 -16.28 -5.55
CA VAL A 14 23.24 -17.03 -5.55
C VAL A 14 23.44 -18.32 -6.37
N PRO A 15 23.00 -19.49 -5.90
CA PRO A 15 23.15 -20.73 -6.66
C PRO A 15 22.46 -20.66 -8.03
N GLY A 16 23.20 -21.00 -9.09
CA GLY A 16 22.70 -21.09 -10.48
C GLY A 16 23.11 -19.91 -11.36
N LYS A 17 23.72 -20.19 -12.52
CA LYS A 17 23.87 -19.20 -13.60
C LYS A 17 22.56 -19.11 -14.34
N PHE A 18 21.69 -18.22 -13.91
CA PHE A 18 20.72 -17.72 -14.84
C PHE A 18 21.45 -16.71 -15.75
N GLU A 19 21.71 -17.07 -17.00
CA GLU A 19 22.20 -16.13 -18.00
C GLU A 19 21.05 -15.19 -18.37
N TYR A 20 21.04 -14.01 -17.75
CA TYR A 20 20.09 -12.95 -18.07
C TYR A 20 20.75 -11.96 -19.03
N SER A 21 19.96 -11.37 -19.94
CA SER A 21 20.42 -10.18 -20.68
C SER A 21 20.75 -9.06 -19.69
N ALA A 22 21.66 -8.16 -20.08
CA ALA A 22 21.93 -6.94 -19.32
C ALA A 22 20.78 -5.95 -19.49
N PHE A 23 19.61 -6.30 -18.94
CA PHE A 23 18.37 -5.55 -19.14
C PHE A 23 18.49 -4.12 -18.61
N SER A 24 19.38 -3.87 -17.63
CA SER A 24 19.69 -2.50 -17.20
C SER A 24 20.09 -1.61 -18.37
N ALA A 25 20.84 -2.12 -19.36
CA ALA A 25 21.27 -1.38 -20.54
C ALA A 25 20.13 -1.15 -21.55
N GLU A 26 19.13 -2.04 -21.56
CA GLU A 26 17.99 -2.02 -22.47
C GLU A 26 16.80 -1.22 -21.92
N LEU A 27 16.83 -0.85 -20.63
CA LEU A 27 15.78 -0.04 -20.02
C LEU A 27 15.64 1.31 -20.74
N ASP A 28 14.43 1.56 -21.23
CA ASP A 28 14.00 2.85 -21.75
C ASP A 28 13.63 3.78 -20.58
N LEU A 29 14.64 4.51 -20.10
CA LEU A 29 14.53 5.43 -18.97
C LEU A 29 14.19 6.84 -19.45
N THR A 30 13.59 7.63 -18.56
CA THR A 30 13.43 9.06 -18.79
C THR A 30 14.79 9.74 -18.94
N PRO A 31 14.87 10.84 -19.72
CA PRO A 31 16.13 11.57 -19.90
C PRO A 31 16.74 11.98 -18.56
N THR A 32 18.07 11.95 -18.50
CA THR A 32 18.83 12.34 -17.30
C THR A 32 18.49 13.77 -16.90
N ARG A 33 18.26 13.98 -15.60
CA ARG A 33 18.05 15.30 -15.00
C ARG A 33 19.21 15.66 -14.09
N SER A 34 19.49 16.95 -13.94
CA SER A 34 20.43 17.39 -12.91
C SER A 34 19.80 17.20 -11.52
N LEU A 35 20.63 17.01 -10.50
CA LEU A 35 20.19 16.91 -9.12
C LEU A 35 19.40 18.15 -8.70
N GLU A 36 19.85 19.35 -9.11
CA GLU A 36 19.14 20.61 -8.84
C GLU A 36 17.72 20.58 -9.39
N GLN A 37 17.55 20.12 -10.63
CA GLN A 37 16.22 19.95 -11.24
C GLN A 37 15.36 18.99 -10.42
N VAL A 38 15.92 17.84 -10.02
CA VAL A 38 15.19 16.84 -9.21
C VAL A 38 14.77 17.39 -7.85
N VAL A 39 15.64 18.16 -7.17
CA VAL A 39 15.34 18.76 -5.86
C VAL A 39 14.23 19.81 -5.96
N ALA A 40 14.12 20.49 -7.09
CA ALA A 40 13.09 21.48 -7.38
C ALA A 40 11.73 20.88 -7.77
N MET A 41 11.67 19.60 -8.15
CA MET A 41 10.42 18.96 -8.58
C MET A 41 9.40 18.83 -7.44
N SER A 42 8.13 19.08 -7.76
CA SER A 42 7.03 18.68 -6.90
C SER A 42 6.76 17.16 -7.00
N PRO A 43 6.04 16.55 -6.04
CA PRO A 43 5.56 15.17 -6.18
C PRO A 43 4.75 14.95 -7.47
N GLU A 44 3.98 15.96 -7.90
CA GLU A 44 3.23 15.90 -9.15
C GLU A 44 4.13 15.88 -10.38
N ASP A 45 5.19 16.70 -10.41
CA ASP A 45 6.16 16.67 -11.51
C ASP A 45 6.88 15.31 -11.61
N MET A 46 7.22 14.71 -10.47
CA MET A 46 7.85 13.39 -10.42
C MET A 46 6.91 12.31 -10.97
N ALA A 47 5.66 12.31 -10.50
CA ALA A 47 4.64 11.35 -10.94
C ALA A 47 4.32 11.49 -12.44
N ARG A 48 4.09 12.71 -12.93
CA ARG A 48 3.74 12.97 -14.34
C ARG A 48 4.88 12.69 -15.31
N SER A 49 6.13 12.87 -14.86
CA SER A 49 7.29 12.52 -15.68
C SER A 49 7.55 11.02 -15.73
N SER A 50 7.02 10.24 -14.79
CA SER A 50 7.14 8.79 -14.78
C SER A 50 6.16 8.11 -15.74
N ARG A 51 6.71 7.30 -16.65
CA ARG A 51 5.92 6.46 -17.56
C ARG A 51 5.19 5.34 -16.80
N ILE A 52 5.84 4.74 -15.80
CA ILE A 52 5.25 3.64 -15.01
C ILE A 52 4.05 4.15 -14.21
N VAL A 53 4.20 5.29 -13.53
CA VAL A 53 3.13 5.91 -12.76
C VAL A 53 1.98 6.35 -13.67
N SER A 54 2.28 7.05 -14.77
CA SER A 54 1.24 7.53 -15.69
C SER A 54 0.48 6.38 -16.36
N ALA A 55 1.18 5.30 -16.73
CA ALA A 55 0.55 4.10 -17.27
C ALA A 55 -0.36 3.43 -16.24
N ALA A 56 0.13 3.23 -15.01
CA ALA A 56 -0.67 2.65 -13.93
C ALA A 56 -1.92 3.49 -13.62
N TYR A 57 -1.76 4.81 -13.47
CA TYR A 57 -2.88 5.71 -13.21
C TYR A 57 -3.94 5.67 -14.32
N ASN A 58 -3.52 5.70 -15.59
CA ASN A 58 -4.44 5.61 -16.73
C ASN A 58 -5.11 4.24 -16.82
N GLU A 59 -4.40 3.16 -16.52
CA GLU A 59 -4.96 1.81 -16.44
C GLU A 59 -6.05 1.73 -15.37
N LEU A 60 -5.84 2.31 -14.19
CA LEU A 60 -6.87 2.34 -13.15
C LEU A 60 -8.14 3.03 -13.63
N LEU A 61 -8.03 4.17 -14.34
CA LEU A 61 -9.19 4.84 -14.94
C LEU A 61 -9.90 3.97 -15.98
N GLN A 62 -9.15 3.22 -16.80
CA GLN A 62 -9.71 2.29 -17.79
C GLN A 62 -10.41 1.11 -17.13
N VAL A 63 -9.80 0.52 -16.08
CA VAL A 63 -10.42 -0.56 -15.31
C VAL A 63 -11.70 -0.06 -14.66
N ALA A 64 -11.69 1.11 -14.02
CA ALA A 64 -12.88 1.72 -13.43
C ALA A 64 -14.01 1.82 -14.46
N ALA A 65 -13.72 2.41 -15.63
CA ALA A 65 -14.67 2.56 -16.72
C ALA A 65 -15.21 1.22 -17.27
N SER A 66 -14.44 0.13 -17.12
CA SER A 66 -14.81 -1.21 -17.58
C SER A 66 -15.72 -1.98 -16.62
N LEU A 67 -15.85 -1.56 -15.35
CA LEU A 67 -16.65 -2.28 -14.35
C LEU A 67 -18.13 -2.30 -14.73
N GLU A 68 -18.75 -3.46 -14.82
CA GLU A 68 -20.19 -3.64 -15.10
C GLU A 68 -21.06 -3.08 -13.97
N ASN A 69 -20.65 -3.23 -12.71
CA ASN A 69 -21.34 -2.65 -11.57
C ASN A 69 -21.17 -1.12 -11.53
N GLN A 70 -22.26 -0.39 -11.78
CA GLN A 70 -22.26 1.07 -11.80
C GLN A 70 -21.79 1.72 -10.49
N GLN A 71 -22.21 1.20 -9.33
CA GLN A 71 -21.80 1.77 -8.04
C GLN A 71 -20.29 1.61 -7.81
N TYR A 72 -19.72 0.49 -8.25
CA TYR A 72 -18.28 0.24 -8.14
C TYR A 72 -17.49 1.11 -9.13
N ARG A 73 -18.00 1.29 -10.36
CA ARG A 73 -17.45 2.21 -11.35
C ARG A 73 -17.35 3.64 -10.82
N GLU A 74 -18.45 4.14 -10.24
CA GLU A 74 -18.51 5.48 -9.66
C GLU A 74 -17.55 5.64 -8.49
N LEU A 75 -17.57 4.70 -7.54
CA LEU A 75 -16.65 4.68 -6.38
C LEU A 75 -15.18 4.69 -6.83
N MET A 76 -14.82 3.78 -7.73
CA MET A 76 -13.44 3.64 -8.21
C MET A 76 -12.97 4.92 -8.91
N THR A 77 -13.82 5.49 -9.77
CA THR A 77 -13.51 6.75 -10.48
C THR A 77 -13.31 7.90 -9.51
N GLU A 78 -14.18 8.01 -8.49
CA GLU A 78 -14.08 9.04 -7.46
C GLU A 78 -12.78 8.92 -6.67
N CYS A 79 -12.44 7.72 -6.17
CA CYS A 79 -11.22 7.48 -5.43
C CYS A 79 -9.96 7.88 -6.23
N ILE A 80 -9.92 7.57 -7.53
CA ILE A 80 -8.75 7.86 -8.36
C ILE A 80 -8.63 9.36 -8.67
N ALA A 81 -9.71 9.97 -9.17
CA ALA A 81 -9.68 11.28 -9.82
C ALA A 81 -9.98 12.45 -8.87
N GLY A 82 -10.74 12.22 -7.81
CA GLY A 82 -11.15 13.25 -6.85
C GLY A 82 -11.43 12.65 -5.47
N PRO A 83 -10.42 12.01 -4.83
CA PRO A 83 -10.63 11.32 -3.58
C PRO A 83 -11.10 12.27 -2.47
N LYS A 84 -11.94 11.75 -1.59
CA LYS A 84 -12.34 12.36 -0.32
C LYS A 84 -12.58 11.29 0.72
N VAL A 85 -12.31 11.61 1.98
CA VAL A 85 -12.58 10.74 3.14
C VAL A 85 -13.68 11.41 3.95
N ALA A 86 -14.92 10.96 3.77
CA ALA A 86 -16.13 11.64 4.20
C ALA A 86 -16.68 11.15 5.55
N PHE A 87 -16.28 9.99 6.08
CA PHE A 87 -16.82 9.50 7.37
C PHE A 87 -16.61 10.48 8.54
N LEU A 88 -15.60 11.37 8.45
CA LEU A 88 -15.38 12.44 9.43
C LEU A 88 -16.46 13.53 9.44
N GLU A 89 -17.39 13.54 8.48
CA GLU A 89 -18.59 14.39 8.53
C GLU A 89 -19.49 14.05 9.74
N LEU A 90 -19.40 12.82 10.28
CA LEU A 90 -20.01 12.44 11.56
C LEU A 90 -19.40 13.15 12.78
N TYR A 91 -18.21 13.74 12.62
CA TYR A 91 -17.41 14.38 13.68
C TYR A 91 -16.93 15.77 13.24
N PRO A 92 -17.87 16.72 13.03
CA PRO A 92 -17.57 18.00 12.36
C PRO A 92 -16.74 18.96 13.21
N THR A 93 -16.74 18.81 14.54
CA THR A 93 -16.00 19.68 15.46
C THR A 93 -14.78 18.97 16.07
N ASP A 94 -13.79 19.74 16.50
CA ASP A 94 -12.63 19.21 17.24
C ASP A 94 -13.05 18.49 18.53
N GLN A 95 -14.14 18.93 19.16
CA GLN A 95 -14.68 18.26 20.34
C GLN A 95 -15.23 16.87 19.98
N ASP A 96 -15.91 16.73 18.84
CA ASP A 96 -16.43 15.44 18.39
C ASP A 96 -15.28 14.48 18.04
N ARG A 97 -14.24 14.98 17.35
CA ARG A 97 -13.04 14.20 17.01
C ARG A 97 -12.29 13.71 18.25
N ARG A 98 -12.20 14.56 19.29
CA ARG A 98 -11.62 14.18 20.59
C ARG A 98 -12.46 13.12 21.29
N ARG A 99 -13.79 13.29 21.32
CA ARG A 99 -14.69 12.29 21.94
C ARG A 99 -14.61 10.94 21.26
N ILE A 100 -14.64 10.89 19.93
CA ILE A 100 -14.52 9.62 19.21
C ILE A 100 -13.13 9.01 19.37
N PHE A 101 -12.07 9.82 19.38
CA PHE A 101 -10.73 9.33 19.72
C PHE A 101 -10.70 8.67 21.11
N ASP A 102 -11.23 9.35 22.14
CA ASP A 102 -11.28 8.81 23.51
C ASP A 102 -12.07 7.49 23.58
N GLU A 103 -13.18 7.39 22.84
CA GLU A 103 -13.97 6.16 22.73
C GLU A 103 -13.18 5.04 22.03
N MET A 104 -12.49 5.34 20.93
CA MET A 104 -11.64 4.38 20.22
C MET A 104 -10.46 3.90 21.06
N VAL A 105 -9.88 4.79 21.89
CA VAL A 105 -8.86 4.40 22.89
C VAL A 105 -9.46 3.51 23.97
N ARG A 106 -10.65 3.86 24.50
CA ARG A 106 -11.35 3.06 25.53
C ARG A 106 -11.68 1.65 25.03
N LEU A 107 -12.05 1.52 23.76
CA LEU A 107 -12.35 0.25 23.10
C LEU A 107 -11.09 -0.52 22.68
N GLY A 108 -9.90 0.07 22.82
CA GLY A 108 -8.63 -0.56 22.47
C GLY A 108 -8.35 -0.62 20.97
N PHE A 109 -8.89 0.32 20.20
CA PHE A 109 -8.62 0.45 18.76
C PHE A 109 -7.49 1.44 18.46
N PHE A 110 -7.37 2.53 19.24
CA PHE A 110 -6.29 3.51 19.12
C PHE A 110 -5.38 3.53 20.32
N ASN A 111 -4.12 3.94 20.09
CA ASN A 111 -3.15 4.09 21.15
C ASN A 111 -3.47 5.33 21.99
N LYS A 112 -3.50 5.17 23.31
CA LYS A 112 -3.76 6.26 24.27
C LYS A 112 -2.70 7.37 24.25
N ASP A 113 -1.49 7.04 23.78
CA ASP A 113 -0.35 7.97 23.74
C ASP A 113 -0.31 8.76 22.42
N ASP A 114 -1.15 8.42 21.44
CA ASP A 114 -1.34 9.19 20.22
C ASP A 114 -2.21 10.43 20.47
N SER A 115 -2.24 11.36 19.51
CA SER A 115 -3.09 12.54 19.56
C SER A 115 -4.24 12.48 18.54
N PRO A 116 -5.40 13.07 18.84
CA PRO A 116 -6.50 13.19 17.88
C PRO A 116 -6.09 13.86 16.56
N ASP A 117 -5.20 14.85 16.61
CA ASP A 117 -4.75 15.58 15.42
C ASP A 117 -3.82 14.73 14.54
N TYR A 118 -3.09 13.79 15.15
CA TYR A 118 -2.29 12.80 14.44
C TYR A 118 -3.16 11.69 13.85
N VAL A 119 -4.17 11.23 14.60
CA VAL A 119 -5.10 10.18 14.17
C VAL A 119 -6.04 10.67 13.07
N PHE A 120 -6.49 11.92 13.14
CA PHE A 120 -7.39 12.55 12.18
C PHE A 120 -6.75 13.83 11.61
N PRO A 121 -5.72 13.71 10.75
CA PRO A 121 -5.05 14.88 10.20
C PRO A 121 -6.00 15.74 9.35
N ALA A 122 -5.69 17.02 9.19
CA ALA A 122 -6.49 17.90 8.35
C ALA A 122 -6.46 17.49 6.85
N GLY A 123 -7.37 18.04 6.05
CA GLY A 123 -7.36 17.88 4.58
C GLY A 123 -8.08 16.64 4.04
N ASN A 124 -8.88 15.96 4.86
CA ASN A 124 -9.62 14.74 4.46
C ASN A 124 -10.60 14.95 3.28
N MET A 125 -11.10 16.17 3.07
CA MET A 125 -12.03 16.50 1.98
C MET A 125 -11.34 16.98 0.70
N THR A 126 -10.07 17.38 0.79
CA THR A 126 -9.26 17.81 -0.36
C THR A 126 -7.85 17.20 -0.28
N PRO A 127 -7.74 15.86 -0.19
CA PRO A 127 -6.45 15.20 -0.11
C PRO A 127 -5.72 15.27 -1.46
N GLN A 128 -4.49 14.77 -1.48
CA GLN A 128 -3.76 14.60 -2.74
C GLN A 128 -4.45 13.53 -3.61
N THR A 129 -3.99 13.32 -4.85
CA THR A 129 -4.61 12.32 -5.75
C THR A 129 -3.84 11.00 -5.73
N TYR A 130 -4.42 9.95 -6.32
CA TYR A 130 -3.70 8.68 -6.55
C TYR A 130 -2.41 8.87 -7.35
N LEU A 131 -2.38 9.89 -8.22
CA LEU A 131 -1.22 10.20 -9.04
C LEU A 131 -0.02 10.58 -8.19
N THR A 132 -0.21 11.25 -7.05
CA THR A 132 0.90 11.76 -6.23
C THR A 132 1.10 10.99 -4.94
N ALA A 133 0.10 10.23 -4.47
CA ALA A 133 0.20 9.52 -3.21
C ALA A 133 1.27 8.41 -3.22
N PRO A 134 2.10 8.30 -2.17
CA PRO A 134 2.91 7.12 -1.95
C PRO A 134 2.04 5.95 -1.46
N SER A 135 2.52 4.72 -1.62
CA SER A 135 1.79 3.53 -1.19
C SER A 135 2.12 3.07 0.23
N SER A 136 3.25 3.51 0.80
CA SER A 136 3.72 3.02 2.09
C SER A 136 4.69 3.99 2.77
N HIS A 137 5.27 3.57 3.88
CA HIS A 137 6.23 4.31 4.71
C HIS A 137 7.60 4.49 4.05
N ASN A 138 8.43 5.39 4.59
CA ASN A 138 9.56 6.04 3.91
C ASN A 138 10.53 5.11 3.15
N ASP A 139 10.77 3.89 3.63
CA ASP A 139 11.65 2.89 3.01
C ASP A 139 10.95 1.54 2.73
N PHE A 140 9.61 1.56 2.64
CA PHE A 140 8.76 0.41 2.34
C PHE A 140 8.36 0.40 0.85
N TYR A 141 7.42 -0.47 0.50
CA TYR A 141 7.00 -0.71 -0.88
C TYR A 141 6.30 0.51 -1.52
N ASN A 142 6.75 0.87 -2.72
CA ASN A 142 6.22 1.97 -3.53
C ASN A 142 6.08 3.30 -2.74
N ALA A 143 7.08 3.58 -1.91
CA ALA A 143 7.19 4.75 -1.04
C ALA A 143 7.72 5.98 -1.81
N HIS A 144 6.98 6.42 -2.84
CA HIS A 144 7.37 7.52 -3.73
C HIS A 144 6.12 8.15 -4.38
N PRO A 145 6.23 9.34 -5.00
CA PRO A 145 5.12 9.93 -5.75
C PRO A 145 4.56 8.97 -6.82
N GLY A 146 3.24 8.75 -6.77
CA GLY A 146 2.53 7.82 -7.66
C GLY A 146 2.67 6.35 -7.31
N GLY A 147 3.31 6.02 -6.20
CA GLY A 147 3.46 4.65 -5.74
C GLY A 147 2.13 3.97 -5.46
N LEU A 148 1.12 4.70 -4.98
CA LEU A 148 -0.22 4.16 -4.76
C LEU A 148 -0.85 3.65 -6.07
N ALA A 149 -0.77 4.43 -7.14
CA ALA A 149 -1.28 4.01 -8.45
C ALA A 149 -0.58 2.74 -8.95
N VAL A 150 0.74 2.65 -8.78
CA VAL A 150 1.53 1.47 -9.18
C VAL A 150 1.13 0.23 -8.38
N THR A 151 1.03 0.34 -7.05
CA THR A 151 0.60 -0.77 -6.18
C THR A 151 -0.77 -1.29 -6.60
N VAL A 152 -1.75 -0.39 -6.68
CA VAL A 152 -3.14 -0.76 -6.96
C VAL A 152 -3.30 -1.35 -8.36
N ALA A 153 -2.63 -0.78 -9.38
CA ALA A 153 -2.69 -1.33 -10.73
C ALA A 153 -2.13 -2.76 -10.79
N TYR A 154 -1.02 -3.03 -10.11
CA TYR A 154 -0.48 -4.38 -10.03
C TYR A 154 -1.45 -5.33 -9.32
N ASN A 155 -2.01 -4.93 -8.18
CA ASN A 155 -2.92 -5.77 -7.42
C ASN A 155 -4.16 -6.13 -8.26
N ILE A 156 -4.73 -5.16 -8.99
CA ILE A 156 -5.87 -5.41 -9.89
C ILE A 156 -5.50 -6.40 -11.01
N ARG A 157 -4.32 -6.27 -11.64
CA ARG A 157 -3.86 -7.24 -12.65
C ARG A 157 -3.80 -8.66 -12.08
N MET A 158 -3.30 -8.81 -10.85
CA MET A 158 -3.25 -10.10 -10.17
C MET A 158 -4.66 -10.63 -9.86
N ALA A 159 -5.57 -9.77 -9.41
CA ALA A 159 -6.95 -10.15 -9.13
C ALA A 159 -7.70 -10.62 -10.39
N GLU A 160 -7.49 -9.95 -11.52
CA GLU A 160 -8.05 -10.39 -12.81
C GLU A 160 -7.48 -11.73 -13.25
N ALA A 161 -6.17 -11.93 -13.12
CA ALA A 161 -5.52 -13.19 -13.42
C ALA A 161 -6.06 -14.33 -12.54
N TYR A 162 -6.18 -14.12 -11.22
CA TYR A 162 -6.78 -15.09 -10.32
C TYR A 162 -8.23 -15.37 -10.68
N THR A 163 -9.05 -14.33 -10.88
CA THR A 163 -10.46 -14.47 -11.26
C THR A 163 -10.62 -15.34 -12.50
N ASN A 164 -9.84 -15.07 -13.54
CA ASN A 164 -9.87 -15.82 -14.80
C ASN A 164 -9.45 -17.28 -14.58
N ASN A 165 -8.37 -17.52 -13.85
CA ASN A 165 -7.88 -18.88 -13.58
C ASN A 165 -8.85 -19.68 -12.71
N TYR A 166 -9.44 -19.08 -11.68
CA TYR A 166 -10.43 -19.76 -10.84
C TYR A 166 -11.69 -20.13 -11.62
N ARG A 167 -12.18 -19.23 -12.49
CA ARG A 167 -13.31 -19.50 -13.37
C ARG A 167 -13.00 -20.63 -14.35
N GLN A 168 -11.86 -20.57 -15.03
CA GLN A 168 -11.49 -21.54 -16.08
C GLN A 168 -11.14 -22.92 -15.52
N MET A 169 -10.39 -22.97 -14.42
CA MET A 169 -9.89 -24.24 -13.86
C MET A 169 -10.93 -24.91 -12.95
N PHE A 170 -11.63 -24.14 -12.13
CA PHE A 170 -12.50 -24.67 -11.08
C PHE A 170 -13.99 -24.38 -11.29
N GLY A 171 -14.36 -23.62 -12.32
CA GLY A 171 -15.76 -23.26 -12.59
C GLY A 171 -16.39 -22.37 -11.52
N ILE A 172 -15.59 -21.71 -10.68
CA ILE A 172 -16.08 -20.86 -9.59
C ILE A 172 -16.60 -19.54 -10.20
N PRO A 173 -17.85 -19.12 -9.89
CA PRO A 173 -18.45 -17.93 -10.48
C PRO A 173 -18.00 -16.64 -9.79
N ILE A 174 -16.68 -16.45 -9.63
CA ILE A 174 -16.09 -15.27 -8.97
C ILE A 174 -16.56 -14.00 -9.68
N ASN A 175 -17.08 -12.99 -8.98
CA ASN A 175 -17.36 -11.68 -9.57
C ASN A 175 -16.05 -10.96 -9.92
N ARG A 176 -15.86 -10.51 -11.17
CA ARG A 176 -14.63 -9.80 -11.59
C ARG A 176 -14.53 -8.40 -11.01
N ASP A 177 -15.64 -7.67 -10.97
CA ASP A 177 -15.63 -6.27 -10.58
C ASP A 177 -15.34 -6.08 -9.09
N LEU A 178 -15.83 -6.99 -8.26
CA LEU A 178 -15.72 -6.88 -6.81
C LEU A 178 -14.26 -6.82 -6.33
N PRO A 179 -13.36 -7.76 -6.69
CA PRO A 179 -11.95 -7.65 -6.32
C PRO A 179 -11.26 -6.42 -6.90
N SER A 180 -11.53 -6.06 -8.16
CA SER A 180 -10.91 -4.89 -8.79
C SER A 180 -11.32 -3.59 -8.09
N ALA A 181 -12.59 -3.42 -7.78
CA ALA A 181 -13.10 -2.25 -7.06
C ALA A 181 -12.58 -2.22 -5.61
N ALA A 182 -12.63 -3.36 -4.90
CA ALA A 182 -12.12 -3.46 -3.53
C ALA A 182 -10.63 -3.12 -3.45
N LEU A 183 -9.82 -3.64 -4.37
CA LEU A 183 -8.38 -3.32 -4.45
C LEU A 183 -8.12 -1.89 -4.92
N CYS A 184 -8.99 -1.27 -5.69
CA CYS A 184 -8.83 0.15 -5.92
C CYS A 184 -8.96 0.94 -4.62
N VAL A 185 -9.97 0.60 -3.82
CA VAL A 185 -10.42 1.42 -2.72
C VAL A 185 -9.64 1.12 -1.43
N HIS A 186 -9.13 -0.10 -1.21
CA HIS A 186 -8.55 -0.50 0.09
C HIS A 186 -7.43 0.41 0.62
N GLU A 187 -6.64 1.00 -0.27
CA GLU A 187 -5.50 1.85 0.08
C GLU A 187 -5.81 3.35 -0.07
N TYR A 188 -7.02 3.71 -0.53
CA TYR A 188 -7.35 5.08 -0.90
C TYR A 188 -7.16 6.12 0.21
N PRO A 189 -7.39 5.83 1.52
CA PRO A 189 -7.15 6.82 2.57
C PRO A 189 -5.69 7.28 2.67
N LYS A 190 -4.74 6.55 2.08
CA LYS A 190 -3.33 6.99 2.00
C LYS A 190 -3.16 8.30 1.23
N VAL A 191 -4.09 8.65 0.34
CA VAL A 191 -4.09 9.98 -0.29
C VAL A 191 -4.26 11.12 0.73
N TRP A 192 -4.91 10.84 1.86
CA TRP A 192 -5.11 11.77 2.96
C TRP A 192 -4.08 11.59 4.07
N LEU A 193 -3.70 10.35 4.39
CA LEU A 193 -2.79 10.05 5.51
C LEU A 193 -1.33 10.32 5.18
N TYR A 194 -0.91 10.16 3.92
CA TYR A 194 0.49 10.29 3.51
C TYR A 194 0.75 11.62 2.78
N GLN A 195 0.39 12.73 3.41
CA GLN A 195 0.58 14.07 2.83
C GLN A 195 2.06 14.45 2.75
N TRP A 196 2.51 14.85 1.56
CA TRP A 196 3.86 15.33 1.31
C TRP A 196 4.22 16.56 2.13
N GLN A 197 5.46 16.57 2.63
CA GLN A 197 6.04 17.64 3.42
C GLN A 197 7.06 18.44 2.61
N ASN A 198 7.40 19.64 3.11
CA ASN A 198 8.35 20.54 2.46
C ASN A 198 9.79 20.01 2.38
N ASP A 199 10.14 18.94 3.07
CA ASP A 199 11.44 18.29 2.96
C ASP A 199 11.40 17.03 2.08
N GLY A 200 10.32 16.78 1.35
CA GLY A 200 10.14 15.60 0.52
C GLY A 200 9.84 14.31 1.30
N SER A 201 9.69 14.38 2.63
CA SER A 201 9.04 13.30 3.40
C SER A 201 7.50 13.40 3.28
N TRP A 202 6.78 12.53 3.96
CA TRP A 202 5.33 12.57 4.07
C TRP A 202 4.89 12.17 5.48
N LEU A 203 3.65 12.50 5.85
CA LEU A 203 3.06 12.05 7.10
C LEU A 203 2.98 10.52 7.14
N GLU A 204 3.19 9.93 8.32
CA GLU A 204 3.00 8.50 8.54
C GLU A 204 1.59 8.26 9.09
N GLU A 205 0.98 7.13 8.72
CA GLU A 205 -0.35 6.81 9.24
C GLU A 205 -0.27 6.40 10.72
N PRO A 206 -1.36 6.59 11.47
CA PRO A 206 -1.45 6.13 12.84
C PRO A 206 -1.27 4.62 12.97
N ARG A 207 -0.66 4.20 14.09
CA ARG A 207 -0.58 2.77 14.44
C ARG A 207 -1.90 2.31 15.05
N THR A 208 -2.24 1.05 14.79
CA THR A 208 -3.39 0.37 15.41
C THR A 208 -2.94 -0.50 16.58
N VAL A 209 -3.78 -0.65 17.60
CA VAL A 209 -3.41 -1.36 18.84
C VAL A 209 -3.24 -2.87 18.65
N TYR A 210 -3.97 -3.49 17.71
CA TYR A 210 -4.07 -4.96 17.59
C TYR A 210 -2.71 -5.66 17.40
N ASP A 211 -1.81 -5.09 16.61
CA ASP A 211 -0.45 -5.62 16.38
C ASP A 211 0.65 -4.53 16.50
N ASP A 212 0.30 -3.32 16.96
CA ASP A 212 1.18 -2.13 16.88
C ASP A 212 1.68 -1.86 15.44
N THR A 213 0.79 -2.09 14.46
CA THR A 213 1.09 -1.98 13.02
C THR A 213 0.34 -0.84 12.35
N TRP A 214 0.89 -0.36 11.23
CA TRP A 214 0.37 0.71 10.38
C TRP A 214 -0.76 0.21 9.46
N HIS A 215 -1.96 0.07 10.02
CA HIS A 215 -3.17 -0.34 9.29
C HIS A 215 -4.37 0.57 9.57
N ALA A 216 -4.13 1.82 9.98
CA ALA A 216 -5.23 2.76 10.23
C ALA A 216 -6.02 3.05 8.95
N HIS A 217 -5.36 3.07 7.79
CA HIS A 217 -6.05 3.20 6.51
C HIS A 217 -7.11 2.11 6.31
N CYS A 218 -6.86 0.84 6.71
CA CYS A 218 -7.83 -0.26 6.62
C CYS A 218 -9.11 0.05 7.41
N ILE A 219 -8.97 0.58 8.62
CA ILE A 219 -10.10 0.98 9.46
C ILE A 219 -10.85 2.13 8.79
N TYR A 220 -10.13 3.10 8.22
CA TYR A 220 -10.72 4.31 7.65
C TYR A 220 -11.46 4.05 6.36
N VAL A 221 -10.92 3.23 5.46
CA VAL A 221 -11.66 2.83 4.25
C VAL A 221 -12.88 1.98 4.60
N THR A 222 -12.79 1.12 5.63
CA THR A 222 -13.95 0.36 6.11
C THR A 222 -15.02 1.28 6.67
N ALA A 223 -14.64 2.26 7.49
CA ALA A 223 -15.55 3.25 8.04
C ALA A 223 -16.19 4.10 6.94
N GLU A 224 -15.40 4.51 5.93
CA GLU A 224 -15.91 5.24 4.77
C GLU A 224 -16.99 4.46 4.04
N LEU A 225 -16.72 3.21 3.66
CA LEU A 225 -17.67 2.43 2.87
C LEU A 225 -18.95 2.13 3.66
N MET A 226 -18.83 1.90 4.97
CA MET A 226 -19.98 1.76 5.87
C MET A 226 -20.79 3.07 5.98
N TYR A 227 -20.11 4.21 6.17
CA TYR A 227 -20.74 5.54 6.23
C TYR A 227 -21.52 5.85 4.95
N ARG A 228 -20.91 5.57 3.80
CA ARG A 228 -21.50 5.77 2.46
C ARG A 228 -22.49 4.68 2.03
N ARG A 229 -22.73 3.67 2.88
CA ARG A 229 -23.74 2.61 2.68
C ARG A 229 -23.49 1.74 1.44
N TYR A 230 -22.22 1.46 1.11
CA TYR A 230 -21.89 0.47 0.08
C TYR A 230 -22.25 -0.94 0.52
N ASP A 231 -22.61 -1.83 -0.41
CA ASP A 231 -23.03 -3.18 -0.05
C ASP A 231 -21.93 -3.96 0.70
N SER A 232 -22.35 -4.88 1.58
CA SER A 232 -21.44 -5.58 2.48
C SER A 232 -20.35 -6.39 1.78
N ARG A 233 -20.54 -6.78 0.51
CA ARG A 233 -19.55 -7.59 -0.22
C ARG A 233 -18.29 -6.79 -0.49
N ILE A 234 -18.40 -5.53 -0.93
CA ILE A 234 -17.23 -4.67 -1.16
C ILE A 234 -16.59 -4.20 0.14
N VAL A 235 -17.40 -3.93 1.18
CA VAL A 235 -16.87 -3.60 2.51
C VAL A 235 -16.05 -4.77 3.05
N MET A 236 -16.55 -6.00 2.92
CA MET A 236 -15.83 -7.20 3.35
C MET A 236 -14.58 -7.48 2.50
N ALA A 237 -14.70 -7.40 1.16
CA ALA A 237 -13.57 -7.64 0.27
C ALA A 237 -12.40 -6.68 0.55
N MET A 238 -12.69 -5.39 0.76
CA MET A 238 -11.67 -4.44 1.15
C MET A 238 -11.12 -4.73 2.55
N ALA A 239 -11.97 -5.01 3.55
CA ALA A 239 -11.50 -5.30 4.91
C ALA A 239 -10.61 -6.57 4.97
N ALA A 240 -10.83 -7.50 4.04
CA ALA A 240 -10.06 -8.72 3.87
C ALA A 240 -8.73 -8.52 3.13
N ALA A 241 -8.52 -7.42 2.40
CA ALA A 241 -7.38 -7.24 1.49
C ALA A 241 -6.03 -7.52 2.16
N HIS A 242 -5.70 -6.80 3.24
CA HIS A 242 -4.41 -6.99 3.91
C HIS A 242 -4.37 -8.17 4.89
N GLN A 243 -5.52 -8.59 5.45
CA GLN A 243 -5.52 -9.33 6.73
C GLN A 243 -6.49 -10.51 6.80
N LEU A 244 -6.97 -11.08 5.68
CA LEU A 244 -7.95 -12.17 5.74
C LEU A 244 -7.47 -13.34 6.61
N SER A 245 -6.45 -14.08 6.17
CA SER A 245 -5.90 -15.20 6.95
C SER A 245 -4.66 -15.80 6.28
N ALA A 246 -3.84 -16.50 7.07
CA ALA A 246 -2.88 -17.47 6.58
C ALA A 246 -3.31 -18.90 6.94
N LEU A 247 -2.95 -19.87 6.11
CA LEU A 247 -3.12 -21.28 6.43
C LEU A 247 -2.07 -21.69 7.46
N ASN A 248 -2.49 -22.08 8.66
CA ASN A 248 -1.66 -22.83 9.58
C ASN A 248 -1.95 -24.32 9.37
N ALA A 249 -0.92 -25.06 8.93
CA ALA A 249 -1.03 -26.48 8.66
C ALA A 249 0.14 -27.21 9.33
N GLY A 250 -0.16 -28.28 10.04
CA GLY A 250 0.82 -29.06 10.78
C GLY A 250 0.36 -30.48 11.04
N MET A 251 1.10 -31.16 11.90
CA MET A 251 0.82 -32.53 12.32
C MET A 251 0.67 -32.56 13.85
N ASP A 252 -0.42 -33.15 14.34
CA ASP A 252 -0.53 -33.60 15.74
C ASP A 252 -0.41 -35.14 15.74
N GLY A 253 0.80 -35.63 16.06
CA GLY A 253 1.15 -37.03 15.85
C GLY A 253 1.08 -37.43 14.37
N ARG A 254 0.05 -38.20 13.98
CA ARG A 254 -0.22 -38.61 12.59
C ARG A 254 -1.41 -37.87 11.96
N ASP A 255 -2.08 -37.02 12.71
CA ASP A 255 -3.25 -36.30 12.23
C ASP A 255 -2.81 -34.97 11.62
N VAL A 256 -3.33 -34.67 10.44
CA VAL A 256 -3.16 -33.35 9.82
C VAL A 256 -4.08 -32.38 10.55
N VAL A 257 -3.50 -31.36 11.15
CA VAL A 257 -4.23 -30.25 11.75
C VAL A 257 -4.10 -29.05 10.84
N CYS A 258 -5.23 -28.42 10.53
CA CYS A 258 -5.26 -27.28 9.64
C CYS A 258 -6.30 -26.27 10.10
N ASP A 259 -5.86 -25.03 10.27
CA ASP A 259 -6.69 -23.91 10.70
C ASP A 259 -6.31 -22.62 9.96
N TRP A 260 -7.32 -21.78 9.76
CA TRP A 260 -7.14 -20.42 9.24
C TRP A 260 -6.82 -19.50 10.42
N VAL A 261 -5.59 -19.01 10.47
CA VAL A 261 -5.13 -18.09 11.52
C VAL A 261 -5.26 -16.64 11.06
N GLY A 262 -5.56 -15.72 11.98
CA GLY A 262 -5.66 -14.28 11.69
C GLY A 262 -7.05 -13.80 11.24
N LEU A 263 -8.06 -14.68 11.11
CA LEU A 263 -9.44 -14.27 10.77
C LEU A 263 -10.05 -13.27 11.75
N ASP A 264 -9.56 -13.24 12.99
CA ASP A 264 -9.93 -12.29 14.02
C ASP A 264 -9.46 -10.85 13.73
N ARG A 265 -8.39 -10.68 12.93
CA ARG A 265 -7.90 -9.35 12.51
C ARG A 265 -8.93 -8.58 11.70
N VAL A 266 -9.51 -9.21 10.68
CA VAL A 266 -10.57 -8.60 9.87
C VAL A 266 -11.76 -8.24 10.75
N SER A 267 -12.15 -9.12 11.67
CA SER A 267 -13.24 -8.83 12.60
C SER A 267 -12.94 -7.65 13.51
N HIS A 268 -11.70 -7.50 13.99
CA HIS A 268 -11.27 -6.36 14.80
C HIS A 268 -11.36 -5.05 14.01
N PHE A 269 -10.88 -5.02 12.77
CA PHE A 269 -10.97 -3.82 11.92
C PHE A 269 -12.41 -3.44 11.57
N ILE A 270 -13.25 -4.43 11.27
CA ILE A 270 -14.68 -4.19 11.01
C ILE A 270 -15.35 -3.60 12.26
N GLN A 271 -15.00 -4.06 13.46
CA GLN A 271 -15.53 -3.49 14.70
C GLN A 271 -15.05 -2.05 14.94
N ALA A 272 -13.76 -1.78 14.73
CA ALA A 272 -13.20 -0.42 14.82
C ALA A 272 -13.90 0.55 13.85
N ALA A 273 -14.06 0.12 12.61
CA ALA A 273 -14.72 0.89 11.56
C ALA A 273 -16.21 1.09 11.82
N ALA A 274 -16.90 0.07 12.34
CA ALA A 274 -18.31 0.15 12.71
C ALA A 274 -18.56 1.21 13.79
N VAL A 275 -17.65 1.36 14.75
CA VAL A 275 -17.71 2.43 15.76
C VAL A 275 -17.55 3.80 15.12
N LEU A 276 -16.56 3.98 14.22
CA LEU A 276 -16.35 5.23 13.49
C LEU A 276 -17.50 5.58 12.54
N ALA A 277 -18.13 4.58 11.92
CA ALA A 277 -19.25 4.76 11.00
C ALA A 277 -20.62 4.84 11.71
N GLN A 278 -20.67 4.54 13.01
CA GLN A 278 -21.90 4.41 13.80
C GLN A 278 -22.88 3.39 13.20
N VAL A 279 -22.38 2.20 12.91
CA VAL A 279 -23.11 1.11 12.26
C VAL A 279 -23.00 -0.17 13.09
N ASP A 280 -24.06 -0.98 13.18
CA ASP A 280 -23.95 -2.34 13.71
C ASP A 280 -23.40 -3.28 12.59
N PRO A 281 -22.23 -3.91 12.78
CA PRO A 281 -21.59 -4.72 11.73
C PRO A 281 -22.31 -6.06 11.48
N VAL A 282 -23.20 -6.49 12.39
CA VAL A 282 -24.05 -7.67 12.21
C VAL A 282 -25.24 -7.32 11.34
N ASP A 283 -25.92 -6.21 11.65
CA ASP A 283 -27.04 -5.73 10.83
C ASP A 283 -26.58 -5.33 9.41
N TYR A 284 -25.32 -4.89 9.29
CA TYR A 284 -24.68 -4.63 7.99
C TYR A 284 -24.36 -5.92 7.20
N GLY A 285 -24.35 -7.08 7.85
CA GLY A 285 -24.04 -8.37 7.22
C GLY A 285 -22.55 -8.65 7.05
N LEU A 286 -21.70 -8.14 7.95
CA LEU A 286 -20.24 -8.37 7.92
C LEU A 286 -19.78 -9.37 8.99
N LEU A 287 -20.38 -9.33 10.18
CA LEU A 287 -20.02 -10.20 11.30
C LEU A 287 -21.23 -10.95 11.85
N GLU A 288 -20.98 -12.04 12.56
CA GLU A 288 -22.02 -12.83 13.25
C GLU A 288 -21.81 -12.80 14.76
N ARG A 289 -22.92 -12.88 15.53
CA ARG A 289 -22.87 -13.09 16.99
C ARG A 289 -22.77 -14.58 17.28
N LYS A 290 -21.61 -15.05 17.77
CA LYS A 290 -21.39 -16.45 18.16
C LYS A 290 -20.74 -16.52 19.53
N GLY A 291 -21.39 -17.19 20.47
CA GLY A 291 -20.86 -17.38 21.83
C GLY A 291 -20.56 -16.07 22.57
N GLY A 292 -21.37 -15.03 22.35
CA GLY A 292 -21.17 -13.70 22.95
C GLY A 292 -20.05 -12.86 22.30
N ARG A 293 -19.45 -13.33 21.19
CA ARG A 293 -18.42 -12.61 20.44
C ARG A 293 -18.89 -12.29 19.03
N LEU A 294 -18.31 -11.25 18.45
CA LEU A 294 -18.43 -10.97 17.02
C LEU A 294 -17.36 -11.78 16.28
N VAL A 295 -17.76 -12.52 15.25
CA VAL A 295 -16.87 -13.39 14.47
C VAL A 295 -17.08 -13.19 12.98
N LEU A 296 -16.03 -13.43 12.21
CA LEU A 296 -16.07 -13.45 10.75
C LEU A 296 -16.64 -14.79 10.27
N ALA A 297 -17.66 -14.77 9.41
CA ALA A 297 -18.17 -15.96 8.74
C ALA A 297 -17.20 -16.44 7.63
N PRO A 298 -17.28 -17.70 7.18
CA PRO A 298 -16.51 -18.16 6.02
C PRO A 298 -16.74 -17.26 4.80
N GLN A 299 -15.65 -16.90 4.11
CA GLN A 299 -15.69 -15.96 3.00
C GLN A 299 -15.64 -16.66 1.63
N PRO A 300 -16.40 -16.18 0.63
CA PRO A 300 -16.32 -16.70 -0.72
C PRO A 300 -15.03 -16.27 -1.44
N ALA A 301 -14.84 -16.78 -2.65
CA ALA A 301 -13.58 -16.70 -3.37
C ALA A 301 -13.18 -15.26 -3.73
N GLU A 302 -14.13 -14.33 -3.87
CA GLU A 302 -13.85 -12.92 -4.17
C GLU A 302 -12.95 -12.27 -3.09
N GLN A 303 -13.24 -12.51 -1.81
CA GLN A 303 -12.46 -11.97 -0.69
C GLN A 303 -11.06 -12.57 -0.67
N TRP A 304 -10.93 -13.86 -0.98
CA TRP A 304 -9.63 -14.52 -1.13
C TRP A 304 -8.84 -13.99 -2.32
N VAL A 305 -9.49 -13.74 -3.46
CA VAL A 305 -8.85 -13.14 -4.63
C VAL A 305 -8.34 -11.74 -4.29
N THR A 306 -9.16 -10.92 -3.62
CA THR A 306 -8.73 -9.60 -3.14
C THR A 306 -7.52 -9.71 -2.22
N HIS A 307 -7.56 -10.62 -1.24
CA HIS A 307 -6.46 -10.82 -0.30
C HIS A 307 -5.17 -11.28 -0.98
N LEU A 308 -5.24 -12.32 -1.81
CA LEU A 308 -4.07 -12.89 -2.50
C LEU A 308 -3.44 -11.91 -3.50
N ALA A 309 -4.26 -11.05 -4.11
CA ALA A 309 -3.81 -10.08 -5.08
C ALA A 309 -3.05 -8.90 -4.45
N ASP A 310 -3.34 -8.58 -3.18
CA ASP A 310 -2.63 -7.55 -2.43
C ASP A 310 -1.25 -8.03 -1.90
N MET A 311 -1.01 -9.34 -1.83
CA MET A 311 0.19 -9.93 -1.23
C MET A 311 1.50 -9.79 -2.05
N ASN A 312 1.62 -8.79 -2.93
CA ASN A 312 2.86 -8.48 -3.64
C ASN A 312 3.85 -7.66 -2.79
N TRP A 313 3.37 -7.01 -1.73
CA TRP A 313 4.14 -6.11 -0.88
C TRP A 313 5.38 -6.74 -0.23
N PRO A 314 5.45 -8.06 0.14
CA PRO A 314 6.63 -8.61 0.80
C PRO A 314 7.88 -8.54 -0.09
N TYR A 315 7.73 -8.77 -1.40
CA TYR A 315 8.85 -8.71 -2.33
C TYR A 315 9.35 -7.27 -2.48
N THR A 316 8.43 -6.34 -2.76
CA THR A 316 8.76 -4.93 -2.94
C THR A 316 9.33 -4.30 -1.67
N MET A 317 8.78 -4.64 -0.50
CA MET A 317 9.27 -4.15 0.80
C MET A 317 10.68 -4.63 1.09
N GLY A 318 10.98 -5.92 0.86
CA GLY A 318 12.33 -6.46 1.00
C GLY A 318 13.31 -5.76 0.05
N ALA A 319 12.94 -5.62 -1.23
CA ALA A 319 13.73 -4.89 -2.23
C ALA A 319 13.98 -3.42 -1.85
N ALA A 320 12.98 -2.74 -1.27
CA ALA A 320 13.07 -1.37 -0.82
C ALA A 320 14.00 -1.21 0.40
N HIS A 321 13.57 -1.77 1.53
CA HIS A 321 14.15 -1.52 2.85
C HIS A 321 15.57 -2.08 2.98
N LEU A 322 15.78 -3.31 2.50
CA LEU A 322 17.04 -4.03 2.71
C LEU A 322 18.11 -3.69 1.67
N TYR A 323 17.72 -3.21 0.47
CA TYR A 323 18.63 -3.14 -0.67
C TYR A 323 18.65 -1.78 -1.36
N THR A 324 17.52 -1.32 -1.90
CA THR A 324 17.53 -0.13 -2.77
C THR A 324 17.59 1.18 -1.98
N ALA A 325 17.00 1.28 -0.79
CA ALA A 325 17.12 2.47 0.05
C ALA A 325 18.57 2.69 0.55
N PRO A 326 19.28 1.65 1.07
CA PRO A 326 20.70 1.75 1.36
C PRO A 326 21.56 2.07 0.13
N LEU A 327 21.29 1.44 -1.02
CA LEU A 327 21.98 1.73 -2.27
C LEU A 327 21.86 3.21 -2.67
N LEU A 328 20.64 3.76 -2.62
CA LEU A 328 20.40 5.17 -2.96
C LEU A 328 21.10 6.11 -2.00
N ARG A 329 21.17 5.75 -0.71
CA ARG A 329 21.90 6.54 0.29
C ARG A 329 23.38 6.61 -0.03
N GLU A 330 23.99 5.46 -0.30
CA GLU A 330 25.40 5.35 -0.68
C GLU A 330 25.69 6.09 -2.00
N HIS A 331 24.80 5.97 -2.99
CA HIS A 331 24.91 6.67 -4.26
C HIS A 331 24.85 8.20 -4.06
N ALA A 332 23.90 8.68 -3.25
CA ALA A 332 23.77 10.09 -2.91
C ALA A 332 25.07 10.65 -2.31
N GLU A 333 25.65 9.93 -1.34
CA GLU A 333 26.85 10.38 -0.63
C GLU A 333 28.10 10.28 -1.50
N SER A 334 28.30 9.17 -2.21
CA SER A 334 29.55 8.89 -2.93
C SER A 334 29.64 9.49 -4.33
N GLN A 335 28.51 9.56 -5.06
CA GLN A 335 28.47 10.00 -6.46
C GLN A 335 27.92 11.41 -6.61
N LEU A 336 26.97 11.80 -5.75
CA LEU A 336 26.29 13.08 -5.83
C LEU A 336 26.67 14.04 -4.70
N GLY A 337 27.49 13.63 -3.73
CA GLY A 337 27.92 14.43 -2.57
C GLY A 337 26.76 15.06 -1.78
N VAL A 338 25.64 14.34 -1.69
CA VAL A 338 24.43 14.67 -0.93
C VAL A 338 24.41 13.82 0.35
N ALA A 339 24.08 14.43 1.49
CA ALA A 339 23.95 13.67 2.73
C ALA A 339 22.79 12.66 2.64
N GLY A 340 22.94 11.47 3.23
CA GLY A 340 21.94 10.39 3.19
C GLY A 340 20.59 10.64 3.91
N LYS A 341 20.21 11.89 4.13
CA LYS A 341 18.99 12.36 4.79
C LYS A 341 18.66 13.80 4.39
N GLY A 342 17.43 14.24 4.67
CA GLY A 342 16.97 15.59 4.38
C GLY A 342 16.48 15.76 2.94
N ARG A 343 16.12 17.00 2.58
CA ARG A 343 15.36 17.29 1.36
C ARG A 343 16.01 16.76 0.08
N GLU A 344 17.31 17.00 -0.11
CA GLU A 344 17.99 16.58 -1.33
C GLU A 344 17.97 15.05 -1.52
N TYR A 345 18.25 14.30 -0.45
CA TYR A 345 18.18 12.84 -0.48
C TYR A 345 16.75 12.33 -0.67
N ASN A 346 15.78 12.90 0.04
CA ASN A 346 14.39 12.51 -0.09
C ASN A 346 13.91 12.70 -1.54
N GLN A 347 14.23 13.84 -2.15
CA GLN A 347 13.86 14.12 -3.54
C GLN A 347 14.55 13.18 -4.54
N LEU A 348 15.85 12.91 -4.36
CA LEU A 348 16.57 11.92 -5.16
C LEU A 348 15.90 10.54 -5.08
N LYS A 349 15.63 10.06 -3.87
CA LYS A 349 15.03 8.75 -3.61
C LYS A 349 13.62 8.66 -4.22
N ASN A 350 12.79 9.66 -3.95
CA ASN A 350 11.42 9.77 -4.48
C ASN A 350 11.42 9.77 -6.01
N TYR A 351 12.29 10.58 -6.62
CA TYR A 351 12.40 10.65 -8.07
C TYR A 351 12.85 9.30 -8.65
N VAL A 352 13.99 8.75 -8.22
CA VAL A 352 14.51 7.49 -8.78
C VAL A 352 13.47 6.38 -8.66
N TRP A 353 12.89 6.16 -7.48
CA TRP A 353 11.86 5.13 -7.30
C TRP A 353 10.59 5.41 -8.11
N SER A 354 10.18 6.67 -8.29
CA SER A 354 9.05 6.98 -9.17
C SER A 354 9.31 6.64 -10.65
N GLN A 355 10.56 6.79 -11.11
CA GLN A 355 10.89 6.60 -12.53
C GLN A 355 11.07 5.12 -12.93
N ILE A 356 11.69 4.31 -12.06
CA ILE A 356 12.05 2.91 -12.38
C ILE A 356 11.41 1.88 -11.45
N GLY A 357 10.91 2.29 -10.28
CA GLY A 357 10.41 1.39 -9.24
C GLY A 357 11.52 0.71 -8.44
N GLN A 358 11.13 0.14 -7.29
CA GLN A 358 12.06 -0.54 -6.38
C GLN A 358 12.44 -1.95 -6.86
N ILE A 359 11.49 -2.70 -7.43
CA ILE A 359 11.74 -4.07 -7.92
C ILE A 359 12.75 -4.07 -9.07
N PRO A 360 12.60 -3.29 -10.17
CA PRO A 360 13.57 -3.35 -11.25
C PRO A 360 14.96 -2.90 -10.80
N LEU A 361 15.07 -1.88 -9.94
CA LEU A 361 16.36 -1.45 -9.38
C LEU A 361 17.00 -2.56 -8.51
N TYR A 362 16.20 -3.27 -7.72
CA TYR A 362 16.67 -4.43 -6.97
C TYR A 362 17.13 -5.58 -7.88
N GLU A 363 16.37 -5.90 -8.93
CA GLU A 363 16.72 -6.95 -9.89
C GLU A 363 18.03 -6.63 -10.63
N ILE A 364 18.27 -5.36 -10.99
CA ILE A 364 19.57 -4.92 -11.53
C ILE A 364 20.68 -5.16 -10.50
N LEU A 365 20.46 -4.74 -9.25
CA LEU A 365 21.45 -4.90 -8.20
C LEU A 365 21.83 -6.36 -7.96
N VAL A 366 20.87 -7.29 -7.90
CA VAL A 366 21.15 -8.69 -7.57
C VAL A 366 21.57 -9.54 -8.77
N ARG A 367 21.22 -9.13 -10.00
CA ARG A 367 21.58 -9.87 -11.23
C ARG A 367 22.82 -9.34 -11.93
N GLU A 368 22.95 -8.01 -11.99
CA GLU A 368 24.00 -7.34 -12.76
C GLU A 368 25.03 -6.63 -11.86
N GLY A 369 24.73 -6.54 -10.56
CA GLY A 369 25.64 -6.01 -9.55
C GLY A 369 25.51 -4.51 -9.31
N ARG A 370 26.25 -4.05 -8.29
CA ARG A 370 26.21 -2.67 -7.79
C ARG A 370 26.63 -1.63 -8.82
N GLU A 371 27.61 -1.94 -9.66
CA GLU A 371 28.08 -1.02 -10.70
C GLU A 371 26.96 -0.73 -11.72
N ALA A 372 26.26 -1.77 -12.19
CA ALA A 372 25.14 -1.62 -13.10
C ALA A 372 23.98 -0.82 -12.46
N ALA A 373 23.68 -1.09 -11.19
CA ALA A 373 22.65 -0.35 -10.46
C ALA A 373 23.02 1.15 -10.32
N ASN A 374 24.26 1.48 -9.94
CA ASN A 374 24.75 2.86 -9.85
C ASN A 374 24.75 3.57 -11.21
N LYS A 375 25.18 2.88 -12.26
CA LYS A 375 25.12 3.40 -13.63
C LYS A 375 23.68 3.70 -14.06
N THR A 376 22.73 2.86 -13.64
CA THR A 376 21.30 3.05 -13.91
C THR A 376 20.76 4.27 -13.19
N ILE A 377 21.11 4.48 -11.91
CA ILE A 377 20.76 5.69 -11.17
C ILE A 377 21.37 6.93 -11.84
N GLY A 378 22.64 6.85 -12.29
CA GLY A 378 23.33 7.93 -13.00
C GLY A 378 22.72 8.29 -14.37
N ARG A 379 21.99 7.37 -15.00
CA ARG A 379 21.20 7.66 -16.22
C ARG A 379 19.91 8.43 -15.91
N LEU A 380 19.41 8.38 -14.68
CA LEU A 380 18.22 9.12 -14.25
C LEU A 380 18.58 10.49 -13.66
N VAL A 381 19.63 10.54 -12.84
CA VAL A 381 20.07 11.76 -12.13
C VAL A 381 21.58 11.92 -12.19
N SER A 382 22.02 13.14 -12.50
CA SER A 382 23.43 13.54 -12.57
C SER A 382 23.68 14.75 -11.66
N ARG A 383 24.92 14.94 -11.19
CA ARG A 383 25.25 16.15 -10.42
C ARG A 383 25.31 17.42 -11.28
N ASN A 384 25.55 17.27 -12.58
CA ASN A 384 25.62 18.35 -13.56
C ASN A 384 24.27 18.58 -14.22
#